data_AF-A0AA50AG82-F1
#
_entry.id   AF-A0AA50AG82-F1
#
_cell.length_a   1.000
_cell.length_b   1.000
_cell.length_c   1.000
_cell.angle_alpha   90.00
_cell.angle_beta   90.00
_cell.angle_gamma   90.00
#
_symmetry.space_group_name_H-M   'P 1'
#
loop_
_entity.id
_entity.type
_entity.pdbx_description
1 polymer ?
#
loop_
_entity_poly.entity_id
_entity_poly.type
_entity_poly.pdbx_seq_one_letter_code
_entity_poly.pdbx_strand_id
1 'polypeptide(L)'
;MAQIFWALILSASAWVGVQAGKPACGQGGVCSCYGRTVNCEYKALHAVPGEISAKAESLYLWENQLQALPVGVFDQLKDLDKLYLGQNQLKSLPERVFDKLTKLTYLSLRDNQLQSVPDGAFDRLTSLTRI
;
A
#
# COMPACT_ATOMS: atom_id res chain seq x y z
N MET A 1 21.98 28.56 -15.55
CA MET A 1 22.66 28.17 -16.80
C MET A 1 23.42 26.88 -16.57
N ALA A 2 23.25 25.89 -17.47
CA ALA A 2 24.06 24.67 -17.78
C ALA A 2 24.63 23.82 -16.62
N GLN A 3 24.18 22.55 -16.42
CA GLN A 3 24.74 21.27 -16.95
C GLN A 3 26.27 21.12 -16.76
N ILE A 4 26.82 19.97 -16.30
CA ILE A 4 27.08 18.77 -17.11
C ILE A 4 27.46 17.57 -16.20
N PHE A 5 27.04 16.37 -16.63
CA PHE A 5 27.35 15.03 -16.13
C PHE A 5 28.83 14.65 -16.24
N TRP A 6 29.35 13.91 -15.25
CA TRP A 6 30.36 12.88 -15.48
C TRP A 6 29.97 11.62 -14.70
N ALA A 7 29.67 10.55 -15.42
CA ALA A 7 29.64 9.19 -14.87
C ALA A 7 31.05 8.61 -15.02
N LEU A 8 31.52 7.83 -14.03
CA LEU A 8 32.26 6.55 -14.21
C LEU A 8 32.50 5.88 -12.84
N ILE A 9 31.65 4.89 -12.60
CA ILE A 9 31.59 3.72 -11.70
C ILE A 9 32.87 3.32 -10.94
N LEU A 10 32.77 3.12 -9.61
CA LEU A 10 33.01 1.83 -8.89
C LEU A 10 32.79 1.96 -7.36
N SER A 11 32.15 0.93 -6.79
CA SER A 11 31.71 0.75 -5.39
C SER A 11 30.47 1.56 -4.94
N ALA A 12 29.29 1.17 -5.43
CA ALA A 12 28.03 1.49 -4.77
C ALA A 12 27.85 0.62 -3.51
N SER A 13 28.69 0.81 -2.49
CA SER A 13 28.37 0.41 -1.12
C SER A 13 27.61 1.54 -0.44
N ALA A 14 26.35 1.70 -0.85
CA ALA A 14 25.28 2.30 -0.06
C ALA A 14 23.93 1.98 -0.72
N TRP A 15 23.57 0.69 -0.79
CA TRP A 15 22.17 0.30 -0.95
C TRP A 15 21.47 0.48 0.39
N VAL A 16 21.21 1.73 0.79
CA VAL A 16 20.06 2.01 1.65
C VAL A 16 18.86 2.03 0.70
N GLY A 17 18.43 0.82 0.32
CA GLY A 17 17.44 0.58 -0.72
C GLY A 17 16.07 1.09 -0.29
N VAL A 18 15.77 2.34 -0.62
CA VAL A 18 14.43 2.88 -0.60
C VAL A 18 13.59 2.10 -1.62
N GLN A 19 12.80 1.14 -1.15
CA GLN A 19 11.75 0.46 -1.93
C GLN A 19 10.54 1.39 -2.22
N ALA A 20 10.59 2.67 -1.83
CA ALA A 20 9.54 3.62 -2.15
C ALA A 20 9.54 3.88 -3.65
N GLY A 21 8.44 3.51 -4.32
CA GLY A 21 8.19 3.92 -5.70
C GLY A 21 8.34 2.84 -6.77
N LYS A 22 8.47 1.55 -6.43
CA LYS A 22 8.25 0.51 -7.45
C LYS A 22 6.76 0.39 -7.78
N PRO A 23 6.39 0.27 -9.07
CA PRO A 23 5.00 0.07 -9.45
C PRO A 23 4.50 -1.28 -8.93
N ALA A 24 3.22 -1.37 -8.61
CA ALA A 24 2.58 -2.61 -8.24
C ALA A 24 2.48 -3.54 -9.45
N CYS A 25 2.05 -3.00 -10.59
CA CYS A 25 1.77 -3.74 -11.83
C CYS A 25 2.59 -3.22 -13.01
N GLY A 26 2.68 -4.00 -14.09
CA GLY A 26 3.38 -3.59 -15.32
C GLY A 26 4.86 -3.94 -15.32
N GLN A 27 5.63 -3.30 -16.20
CA GLN A 27 7.05 -3.59 -16.35
C GLN A 27 7.82 -3.18 -15.09
N GLY A 28 8.48 -4.15 -14.44
CA GLY A 28 9.14 -3.92 -13.15
C GLY A 28 8.19 -3.90 -11.94
N GLY A 29 6.94 -4.32 -12.13
CA GLY A 29 5.95 -4.47 -11.06
C GLY A 29 6.37 -5.51 -10.02
N VAL A 30 6.15 -5.20 -8.73
CA VAL A 30 6.47 -6.12 -7.62
C VAL A 30 5.33 -7.06 -7.24
N CYS A 31 4.13 -6.82 -7.80
CA CYS A 31 2.92 -7.58 -7.53
C CYS A 31 2.44 -8.34 -8.76
N SER A 32 1.60 -9.34 -8.52
CA SER A 32 0.89 -10.07 -9.56
C SER A 32 -0.49 -9.44 -9.76
N CYS A 33 -0.76 -8.97 -10.97
CA CYS A 33 -2.00 -8.25 -11.27
C CYS A 33 -2.79 -8.98 -12.36
N TYR A 34 -4.07 -9.23 -12.10
CA TYR A 34 -4.97 -9.91 -13.03
C TYR A 34 -6.39 -9.37 -12.88
N GLY A 35 -6.99 -8.96 -14.00
CA GLY A 35 -8.29 -8.29 -13.97
C GLY A 35 -8.28 -7.04 -13.07
N ARG A 36 -9.15 -7.03 -12.06
CA ARG A 36 -9.26 -5.97 -11.05
C ARG A 36 -8.58 -6.32 -9.72
N THR A 37 -7.76 -7.38 -9.72
CA THR A 37 -7.04 -7.85 -8.55
C THR A 37 -5.57 -7.47 -8.63
N VAL A 38 -5.04 -6.94 -7.53
CA VAL A 38 -3.62 -6.67 -7.31
C VAL A 38 -3.17 -7.49 -6.10
N ASN A 39 -2.37 -8.54 -6.35
CA ASN A 39 -1.84 -9.41 -5.32
C ASN A 39 -0.35 -9.11 -5.05
N CYS A 40 -0.07 -8.58 -3.86
CA CYS A 40 1.25 -8.22 -3.36
C CYS A 40 1.61 -9.03 -2.10
N GLU A 41 1.04 -10.21 -1.90
CA GLU A 41 1.24 -11.00 -0.68
C GLU A 41 2.62 -11.68 -0.66
N TYR A 42 3.18 -11.89 0.54
CA TYR A 42 4.43 -12.61 0.75
C TYR A 42 5.63 -12.03 -0.02
N LYS A 43 5.66 -10.70 -0.21
CA LYS A 43 6.68 -10.00 -1.01
C LYS A 43 7.75 -9.31 -0.16
N ALA A 44 7.67 -9.44 1.17
CA ALA A 44 8.53 -8.73 2.13
C ALA A 44 8.56 -7.20 1.89
N LEU A 45 7.40 -6.63 1.55
CA LEU A 45 7.27 -5.21 1.25
C LEU A 45 7.36 -4.39 2.52
N HIS A 46 8.19 -3.36 2.50
CA HIS A 46 8.29 -2.38 3.59
C HIS A 46 7.38 -1.16 3.38
N ALA A 47 6.85 -0.99 2.16
CA ALA A 47 5.93 0.07 1.78
C ALA A 47 4.89 -0.45 0.77
N VAL A 48 3.73 0.20 0.73
CA VAL A 48 2.72 -0.06 -0.30
C VAL A 48 3.31 0.34 -1.67
N PRO A 49 3.28 -0.53 -2.68
CA PRO A 49 3.81 -0.21 -4.00
C PRO A 49 2.98 0.87 -4.69
N GLY A 50 3.62 1.66 -5.56
CA GLY A 50 2.97 2.74 -6.30
C GLY A 50 2.14 2.21 -7.47
N GLU A 51 1.46 3.11 -8.18
CA GLU A 51 0.80 2.81 -9.46
C GLU A 51 -0.23 1.66 -9.38
N ILE A 52 -0.92 1.53 -8.25
CA ILE A 52 -2.06 0.63 -8.13
C ILE A 52 -3.21 1.19 -8.99
N SER A 53 -3.75 0.37 -9.88
CA SER A 53 -4.86 0.77 -10.75
C SER A 53 -6.05 1.28 -9.94
N ALA A 54 -6.57 2.47 -10.28
CA ALA A 54 -7.76 3.05 -9.64
C ALA A 54 -9.03 2.19 -9.80
N LYS A 55 -9.02 1.24 -10.75
CA LYS A 55 -10.11 0.28 -11.00
C LYS A 55 -9.95 -1.03 -10.22
N ALA A 56 -8.94 -1.14 -9.35
CA ALA A 56 -8.75 -2.33 -8.54
C ALA A 56 -9.93 -2.50 -7.56
N GLU A 57 -10.45 -3.72 -7.50
CA GLU A 57 -11.52 -4.13 -6.58
C GLU A 57 -10.95 -4.93 -5.40
N SER A 58 -9.80 -5.58 -5.57
CA SER A 58 -9.17 -6.36 -4.51
C SER A 58 -7.68 -6.07 -4.45
N LEU A 59 -7.22 -5.62 -3.28
CA LEU A 59 -5.82 -5.35 -2.99
C LEU A 59 -5.36 -6.24 -1.85
N TYR A 60 -4.42 -7.12 -2.15
CA TYR A 60 -3.85 -8.04 -1.18
C TYR A 60 -2.43 -7.60 -0.81
N LEU A 61 -2.25 -7.14 0.43
CA LEU A 61 -0.98 -6.75 1.03
C LEU A 61 -0.68 -7.59 2.28
N TRP A 62 -1.37 -8.73 2.43
CA TRP A 62 -1.21 -9.66 3.53
C TRP A 62 0.22 -10.23 3.60
N GLU A 63 0.70 -10.49 4.81
CA GLU A 63 2.01 -11.09 5.09
C GLU A 63 3.17 -10.32 4.43
N ASN A 64 3.33 -9.08 4.88
CA ASN A 64 4.41 -8.18 4.48
C ASN A 64 5.06 -7.54 5.72
N GLN A 65 5.91 -6.54 5.51
CA GLN A 65 6.68 -5.86 6.55
C GLN A 65 6.32 -4.36 6.60
N LEU A 66 5.06 -4.03 6.29
CA LEU A 66 4.58 -2.65 6.30
C LEU A 66 4.55 -2.14 7.74
N GLN A 67 5.34 -1.09 8.02
CA GLN A 67 5.39 -0.46 9.35
C GLN A 67 4.52 0.79 9.45
N ALA A 68 4.26 1.44 8.31
CA ALA A 68 3.43 2.63 8.20
C ALA A 68 2.73 2.67 6.84
N LEU A 69 1.63 3.44 6.78
CA LEU A 69 0.93 3.77 5.55
C LEU A 69 1.16 5.25 5.24
N PRO A 70 1.51 5.62 4.00
CA PRO A 70 1.53 7.02 3.59
C PRO A 70 0.11 7.64 3.65
N VAL A 71 0.02 8.93 3.93
CA VAL A 71 -1.25 9.68 3.86
C VAL A 71 -1.81 9.60 2.45
N GLY A 72 -3.10 9.27 2.34
CA GLY A 72 -3.81 9.21 1.06
C GLY A 72 -3.40 8.06 0.14
N VAL A 73 -2.66 7.05 0.63
CA VAL A 73 -2.16 5.92 -0.19
C VAL A 73 -3.26 5.16 -0.92
N PHE A 74 -4.50 5.18 -0.41
CA PHE A 74 -5.65 4.50 -1.01
C PHE A 74 -6.68 5.45 -1.64
N ASP A 75 -6.44 6.77 -1.69
CA ASP A 75 -7.46 7.76 -2.05
C ASP A 75 -8.00 7.61 -3.49
N GLN A 76 -7.20 7.04 -4.38
CA GLN A 76 -7.57 6.80 -5.77
C GLN A 76 -8.32 5.48 -5.97
N LEU A 77 -8.32 4.56 -5.00
CA LEU A 77 -8.89 3.22 -5.10
C LEU A 77 -10.38 3.21 -4.74
N LYS A 78 -11.17 4.09 -5.36
CA LYS A 78 -12.59 4.30 -5.03
C LYS A 78 -13.49 3.11 -5.36
N ASP A 79 -13.00 2.21 -6.21
CA ASP A 79 -13.68 0.96 -6.59
C ASP A 79 -13.29 -0.23 -5.71
N LEU A 80 -12.43 -0.04 -4.71
CA LEU A 80 -11.95 -1.12 -3.86
C LEU A 80 -13.07 -1.72 -3.02
N ASP A 81 -13.27 -3.03 -3.17
CA ASP A 81 -14.21 -3.87 -2.42
C ASP A 81 -13.51 -4.56 -1.24
N LYS A 82 -12.27 -5.02 -1.45
CA LYS A 82 -11.50 -5.78 -0.46
C LYS A 82 -10.08 -5.26 -0.28
N LEU A 83 -9.70 -5.03 0.97
CA LEU A 83 -8.36 -4.60 1.36
C LEU A 83 -7.81 -5.51 2.46
N TYR A 84 -6.73 -6.23 2.15
CA TYR A 84 -6.06 -7.12 3.09
C TYR A 84 -4.73 -6.50 3.52
N LEU A 85 -4.63 -6.03 4.76
CA LEU A 85 -3.43 -5.44 5.37
C LEU A 85 -2.93 -6.26 6.58
N GLY A 86 -3.52 -7.43 6.84
CA GLY A 86 -3.14 -8.24 8.00
C GLY A 86 -1.77 -8.90 7.87
N GLN A 87 -1.25 -9.40 8.99
CA GLN A 87 0.13 -9.91 9.12
C GLN A 87 1.16 -8.91 8.59
N ASN A 88 1.09 -7.69 9.12
CA ASN A 88 2.05 -6.62 8.88
C ASN A 88 2.55 -6.08 10.23
N GLN A 89 3.26 -4.95 10.22
CA GLN A 89 3.87 -4.35 11.41
C GLN A 89 3.36 -2.92 11.64
N LEU A 90 2.12 -2.62 11.20
CA LEU A 90 1.54 -1.30 11.33
C LEU A 90 1.34 -0.98 12.80
N LYS A 91 1.91 0.14 13.26
CA LYS A 91 1.81 0.62 14.65
C LYS A 91 0.72 1.67 14.85
N SER A 92 0.41 2.39 13.78
CA SER A 92 -0.63 3.41 13.72
C SER A 92 -1.22 3.48 12.31
N LEU A 93 -2.37 4.13 12.19
CA LEU A 93 -2.98 4.47 10.91
C LEU A 93 -2.97 5.99 10.74
N PRO A 94 -2.68 6.52 9.54
CA PRO A 94 -2.90 7.92 9.25
C PRO A 94 -4.38 8.27 9.41
N GLU A 95 -4.66 9.51 9.84
CA GLU A 95 -6.03 10.02 9.83
C GLU A 95 -6.61 9.91 8.41
N ARG A 96 -7.89 9.52 8.34
CA ARG A 96 -8.67 9.51 7.09
C ARG A 96 -8.12 8.60 5.99
N VAL A 97 -7.21 7.67 6.31
CA VAL A 97 -6.55 6.78 5.33
C VAL A 97 -7.52 5.92 4.52
N PHE A 98 -8.75 5.70 5.02
CA PHE A 98 -9.78 4.93 4.35
C PHE A 98 -10.98 5.75 3.87
N ASP A 99 -10.96 7.09 4.00
CA ASP A 99 -12.11 7.97 3.77
C ASP A 99 -12.73 7.85 2.36
N LYS A 100 -11.91 7.47 1.37
CA LYS A 100 -12.33 7.39 -0.03
C LYS A 100 -12.84 6.00 -0.43
N LEU A 101 -12.70 5.00 0.44
CA LEU A 101 -13.03 3.61 0.16
C LEU A 101 -14.50 3.30 0.48
N THR A 102 -15.43 4.11 -0.03
CA THR A 102 -16.86 4.02 0.33
C THR A 102 -17.53 2.73 -0.14
N LYS A 103 -16.92 2.00 -1.08
CA LYS A 103 -17.38 0.69 -1.58
C LYS A 103 -16.76 -0.50 -0.86
N LEU A 104 -15.82 -0.27 0.06
CA LEU A 104 -15.10 -1.34 0.75
C LEU A 104 -16.07 -2.16 1.61
N THR A 105 -16.18 -3.46 1.34
CA THR A 105 -17.01 -4.38 2.12
C THR A 105 -16.19 -5.18 3.12
N TYR A 106 -14.90 -5.38 2.83
CA TYR A 106 -13.96 -6.12 3.66
C TYR A 106 -12.64 -5.36 3.86
N LEU A 107 -12.30 -5.13 5.12
CA LEU A 107 -10.99 -4.66 5.55
C LEU A 107 -10.38 -5.73 6.46
N SER A 108 -9.09 -6.01 6.36
CA SER A 108 -8.39 -6.78 7.40
C SER A 108 -7.16 -6.04 7.87
N LEU A 109 -7.14 -5.75 9.18
CA LEU A 109 -5.99 -5.19 9.88
C LEU A 109 -5.40 -6.18 10.90
N ARG A 110 -5.86 -7.44 10.86
CA ARG A 110 -5.50 -8.49 11.82
C ARG A 110 -3.99 -8.71 11.89
N ASP A 111 -3.47 -9.08 13.07
CA ASP A 111 -2.07 -9.44 13.26
C ASP A 111 -1.12 -8.31 12.82
N ASN A 112 -1.49 -7.07 13.19
CA ASN A 112 -0.62 -5.89 13.17
C ASN A 112 -0.23 -5.50 14.61
N GLN A 113 0.46 -4.37 14.77
CA GLN A 113 0.93 -3.82 16.06
C GLN A 113 0.15 -2.55 16.46
N LEU A 114 -1.08 -2.41 15.97
CA LEU A 114 -1.93 -1.26 16.25
C LEU A 114 -2.34 -1.27 17.72
N GLN A 115 -2.00 -0.21 18.45
CA GLN A 115 -2.45 -0.01 19.84
C GLN A 115 -3.79 0.72 19.90
N SER A 116 -4.03 1.58 18.92
CA SER A 116 -5.27 2.32 18.72
C SER A 116 -5.45 2.66 17.24
N VAL A 117 -6.63 3.14 16.89
CA VAL A 117 -6.93 3.72 15.57
C VAL A 117 -7.40 5.16 15.78
N PRO A 118 -7.19 6.07 14.80
CA PRO A 118 -7.73 7.42 14.88
C PRO A 118 -9.25 7.43 15.05
N ASP A 119 -9.77 8.43 15.76
CA ASP A 119 -11.21 8.64 15.88
C ASP A 119 -11.83 8.81 14.49
N GLY A 120 -12.94 8.10 14.26
CA GLY A 120 -13.62 8.12 12.98
C GLY A 120 -12.88 7.47 11.82
N ALA A 121 -11.81 6.70 12.05
CA ALA A 121 -11.03 6.02 11.01
C ALA A 121 -11.87 5.17 10.04
N PHE A 122 -13.07 4.75 10.44
CA PHE A 122 -13.97 3.90 9.67
C PHE A 122 -15.31 4.56 9.31
N ASP A 123 -15.57 5.82 9.71
CA ASP A 123 -16.88 6.46 9.58
C ASP A 123 -17.38 6.59 8.13
N ARG A 124 -16.45 6.65 7.18
CA ARG A 124 -16.74 6.76 5.74
C ARG A 124 -16.87 5.41 5.04
N LEU A 125 -16.58 4.31 5.72
CA LEU A 125 -16.69 2.96 5.18
C LEU A 125 -18.15 2.47 5.26
N THR A 126 -19.05 3.17 4.58
CA THR A 126 -20.50 2.96 4.68
C THR A 126 -20.99 1.60 4.18
N SER A 127 -20.17 0.90 3.38
CA SER A 127 -20.47 -0.43 2.85
C SER A 127 -19.78 -1.56 3.61
N LEU A 128 -19.04 -1.24 4.69
CA LEU A 128 -18.21 -2.22 5.39
C LEU A 128 -19.08 -3.22 6.15
N THR A 129 -18.82 -4.49 5.91
CA THR A 129 -19.53 -5.61 6.57
C THR A 129 -18.61 -6.43 7.46
N ARG A 130 -17.30 -6.34 7.25
CA ARG A 130 -16.29 -7.09 8.00
C ARG A 130 -14.98 -6.32 8.13
N ILE A 131 -14.43 -6.33 9.35
CA ILE A 131 -13.14 -5.74 9.72
C ILE A 131 -12.30 -6.72 10.57
#